data_AF-A0A913Y4D2-F1
#
_entry.id   AF-A0A913Y4D2-F1
#
_cell.length_a   1.000
_cell.length_b   1.000
_cell.length_c   1.000
_cell.angle_alpha   90.00
_cell.angle_beta   90.00
_cell.angle_gamma   90.00
#
_symmetry.space_group_name_H-M   'P 1'
#
loop_
_entity.id
_entity.type
_entity.pdbx_description
1 polymer ?
#
loop_
_entity_poly.entity_id
_entity_poly.type
_entity_poly.pdbx_seq_one_letter_code
_entity_poly.pdbx_strand_id
1 'polypeptide(L)'
;MSYLVHFIVNIGGKSPFTNDNIQQIRRCIGKGLAIELIDVFFWSVDWLQSGCVDVTYALHTNEDKILQLQKDALNKKDWLTRLGVQILRVNEQSPIMITSKDKQVCMKQPCTLRPRQAVRSVLGNTCPDTILHSSEMVDIILAIEVPWSVNVHHCKAVADQCDEAINNFESNKRISLITYGHHSARKPSCTGLKFEHIALGGEDFHEGSLPITDTVTKRGQCGSQTLGNSGIADALRCAYGLANSVRPQATKVCILTCFLSDKSSNLEHYKCYHGIDPVKICHLLAESCASLYIVGIVTNEKDEHILRKENHFLSGITHITGGRYFEINDINRLRPVIEYILKETASIEKVMGTVNDIVIGEINAQYGDVNNVHLAEHLNDELHKRNVKVEKIKIHQGTPLKPISKLSERVAWANDLDDAIEGLKNMRITHNEPAEVQATQEIQVSHDDPDMEVSSRMVIRQLHRSAYSMNKSIQKVN
;
A
#
# COMPACT_ATOMS: atom_id res chain seq x y z
N MET A 1 9.28 33.21 -3.54
CA MET A 1 8.52 31.96 -3.72
C MET A 1 7.15 32.19 -3.10
N SER A 2 6.07 31.78 -3.74
CA SER A 2 4.71 32.07 -3.29
C SER A 2 4.05 30.77 -2.85
N TYR A 3 3.56 30.72 -1.62
CA TYR A 3 2.86 29.56 -1.08
C TYR A 3 1.36 29.83 -1.11
N LEU A 4 0.58 28.91 -1.66
CA LEU A 4 -0.87 28.97 -1.60
C LEU A 4 -1.33 28.33 -0.31
N VAL A 5 -2.02 29.09 0.54
CA VAL A 5 -2.47 28.61 1.84
C VAL A 5 -3.98 28.72 1.93
N HIS A 6 -4.61 27.57 2.10
CA HIS A 6 -6.05 27.39 2.25
C HIS A 6 -6.42 27.40 3.72
N PHE A 7 -7.35 28.28 4.09
CA PHE A 7 -7.94 28.35 5.42
C PHE A 7 -9.42 27.99 5.32
N ILE A 8 -9.79 26.80 5.76
CA ILE A 8 -11.18 26.39 5.85
C ILE A 8 -11.74 26.91 7.16
N VAL A 9 -12.61 27.91 7.08
CA VAL A 9 -13.16 28.65 8.21
C VAL A 9 -14.63 28.32 8.40
N ASN A 10 -15.03 28.00 9.63
CA ASN A 10 -16.44 27.83 9.97
C ASN A 10 -17.07 29.17 10.32
N ILE A 11 -18.09 29.54 9.56
CA ILE A 11 -18.80 30.83 9.69
C ILE A 11 -20.12 30.70 10.48
N GLY A 12 -20.42 29.51 11.02
CA GLY A 12 -21.51 29.30 11.98
C GLY A 12 -22.92 29.54 11.46
N GLY A 13 -23.11 29.63 10.14
CA GLY A 13 -24.41 29.71 9.46
C GLY A 13 -25.27 30.94 9.76
N LYS A 14 -24.78 31.95 10.49
CA LYS A 14 -25.59 33.08 10.98
C LYS A 14 -25.29 34.43 10.34
N SER A 15 -24.22 34.55 9.53
CA SER A 15 -23.89 35.79 8.82
C SER A 15 -23.19 35.50 7.49
N PRO A 16 -23.41 36.32 6.43
CA PRO A 16 -22.65 36.20 5.19
C PRO A 16 -21.16 36.44 5.45
N PHE A 17 -20.30 35.69 4.77
CA PHE A 17 -18.87 35.91 4.79
C PHE A 17 -18.56 37.16 3.95
N THR A 18 -17.99 38.18 4.57
CA THR A 18 -17.80 39.51 3.98
C THR A 18 -16.32 39.81 3.69
N ASN A 19 -16.07 40.86 2.91
CA ASN A 19 -14.70 41.34 2.68
C ASN A 19 -13.99 41.74 3.99
N ASP A 20 -14.73 42.17 5.01
CA ASP A 20 -14.15 42.46 6.33
C ASP A 20 -13.61 41.20 7.01
N ASN A 21 -14.25 40.05 6.83
CA ASN A 21 -13.75 38.77 7.33
C ASN A 21 -12.45 38.35 6.63
N ILE A 22 -12.38 38.55 5.31
CA ILE A 22 -11.16 38.32 4.53
C ILE A 22 -10.02 39.22 5.05
N GLN A 23 -10.26 40.53 5.20
CA GLN A 23 -9.24 41.45 5.71
C GLN A 23 -8.86 41.14 7.17
N GLN A 24 -9.79 40.66 7.99
CA GLN A 24 -9.51 40.23 9.35
C GLN A 24 -8.57 39.02 9.39
N ILE A 25 -8.85 37.97 8.60
CA ILE A 25 -7.99 36.79 8.48
C ILE A 25 -6.60 37.21 7.99
N ARG A 26 -6.53 38.03 6.93
CA ARG A 26 -5.28 38.57 6.40
C ARG A 26 -4.44 39.28 7.47
N ARG A 27 -5.06 40.16 8.27
CA ARG A 27 -4.38 40.87 9.37
C ARG A 27 -3.88 39.93 10.46
N CYS A 28 -4.67 38.91 10.79
CA CYS A 28 -4.28 37.92 11.78
C CYS A 28 -3.14 37.02 11.31
N ILE A 29 -3.09 36.64 10.02
CA ILE A 29 -1.94 35.94 9.42
C ILE A 29 -0.68 36.79 9.54
N GLY A 30 -0.74 38.06 9.11
CA GLY A 30 0.40 38.99 9.20
C GLY A 30 0.93 39.13 10.63
N LYS A 31 0.01 39.29 11.61
CA LYS A 31 0.37 39.38 13.03
C LYS A 31 0.89 38.06 13.60
N GLY A 32 0.26 36.93 13.27
CA GLY A 32 0.60 35.61 13.80
C GLY A 32 1.97 35.13 13.34
N LEU A 33 2.31 35.41 12.07
CA LEU A 33 3.60 35.02 11.48
C LEU A 33 4.66 36.11 11.58
N ALA A 34 4.32 37.30 12.07
CA ALA A 34 5.17 38.48 12.05
C ALA A 34 5.74 38.73 10.63
N ILE A 35 4.83 38.84 9.65
CA ILE A 35 5.09 39.19 8.25
C ILE A 35 4.28 40.42 7.87
N GLU A 36 4.75 41.18 6.89
CA GLU A 36 4.06 42.40 6.46
C GLU A 36 2.78 42.06 5.69
N LEU A 37 1.75 42.91 5.78
CA LEU A 37 0.48 42.65 5.09
C LEU A 37 0.62 42.69 3.57
N ILE A 38 1.65 43.39 3.06
CA ILE A 38 1.98 43.41 1.63
C ILE A 38 2.37 42.02 1.13
N ASP A 39 2.82 41.11 2.00
CA ASP A 39 3.22 39.74 1.64
C ASP A 39 2.07 38.72 1.70
N VAL A 40 0.89 39.13 2.16
CA VAL A 40 -0.30 38.27 2.30
C VAL A 40 -1.34 38.70 1.28
N PHE A 41 -1.45 38.00 0.16
CA PHE A 41 -2.38 38.33 -0.91
C PHE A 41 -3.61 37.43 -0.87
N PHE A 42 -4.80 38.02 -0.88
CA PHE A 42 -6.02 37.24 -1.07
C PHE A 42 -6.05 36.68 -2.49
N TRP A 43 -6.37 35.39 -2.62
CA TRP A 43 -6.41 34.69 -3.90
C TRP A 43 -7.84 34.35 -4.31
N SER A 44 -8.53 33.55 -3.50
CA SER A 44 -9.90 33.10 -3.79
C SER A 44 -10.69 32.82 -2.51
N VAL A 45 -12.01 32.73 -2.68
CA VAL A 45 -12.93 32.27 -1.64
C VAL A 45 -13.93 31.30 -2.26
N ASP A 46 -14.01 30.11 -1.70
CA ASP A 46 -14.85 29.02 -2.19
C ASP A 46 -15.81 28.55 -1.10
N TRP A 47 -17.09 28.43 -1.43
CA TRP A 47 -18.13 28.03 -0.47
C TRP A 47 -18.22 26.50 -0.40
N LEU A 48 -18.08 25.95 0.81
CA LEU A 48 -18.17 24.52 1.04
C LEU A 48 -19.55 24.14 1.60
N GLN A 49 -20.05 22.97 1.21
CA GLN A 49 -21.23 22.38 1.84
C GLN A 49 -20.93 22.17 3.33
N SER A 50 -21.79 22.67 4.24
CA SER A 50 -21.72 22.63 5.73
C SER A 50 -21.50 23.96 6.47
N GLY A 51 -21.55 25.11 5.79
CA GLY A 51 -21.38 26.42 6.47
C GLY A 51 -19.93 26.75 6.78
N CYS A 52 -19.01 26.17 6.01
CA CYS A 52 -17.60 26.51 5.98
C CYS A 52 -17.24 27.21 4.66
N VAL A 53 -16.20 28.01 4.71
CA VAL A 53 -15.67 28.74 3.56
C VAL A 53 -14.18 28.44 3.46
N ASP A 54 -13.71 28.03 2.30
CA ASP A 54 -12.27 27.95 2.01
C ASP A 54 -11.78 29.32 1.53
N VAL A 55 -10.81 29.89 2.25
CA VAL A 55 -10.22 31.18 1.93
C VAL A 55 -8.76 30.94 1.59
N THR A 56 -8.39 31.21 0.35
CA THR A 56 -7.03 30.98 -0.14
C THR A 56 -6.24 32.29 -0.13
N TYR A 57 -5.02 32.26 0.42
CA TYR A 57 -4.06 33.35 0.36
C TYR A 57 -2.77 32.90 -0.32
N ALA A 58 -2.18 33.77 -1.14
CA ALA A 58 -0.81 33.63 -1.61
C ALA A 58 0.13 34.37 -0.65
N LEU A 59 0.98 33.63 0.05
CA LEU A 59 1.99 34.15 0.98
C LEU A 59 3.35 34.25 0.29
N HIS A 60 3.89 35.47 0.20
CA HIS A 60 5.22 35.73 -0.33
C HIS A 60 6.21 35.84 0.83
N THR A 61 6.59 34.70 1.39
CA THR A 61 7.44 34.65 2.58
C THR A 61 8.50 33.54 2.47
N ASN A 62 9.40 33.46 3.44
CA ASN A 62 10.40 32.39 3.51
C ASN A 62 9.80 31.11 4.10
N GLU A 63 10.43 29.99 3.82
CA GLU A 63 9.97 28.65 4.21
C GLU A 63 9.80 28.51 5.74
N ASP A 64 10.66 29.17 6.53
CA ASP A 64 10.58 29.18 8.00
C ASP A 64 9.23 29.67 8.53
N LYS A 65 8.61 30.65 7.86
CA LYS A 65 7.32 31.22 8.26
C LYS A 65 6.16 30.30 7.91
N ILE A 66 6.29 29.56 6.82
CA ILE A 66 5.33 28.52 6.45
C ILE A 66 5.41 27.34 7.44
N LEU A 67 6.62 26.92 7.79
CA LEU A 67 6.83 25.90 8.83
C LEU A 67 6.29 26.38 10.19
N GLN A 68 6.46 27.65 10.53
CA GLN A 68 5.86 28.23 11.74
C GLN A 68 4.34 28.21 11.68
N LEU A 69 3.73 28.53 10.53
CA LEU A 69 2.28 28.48 10.35
C LEU A 69 1.73 27.05 10.53
N GLN A 70 2.42 26.06 9.95
CA GLN A 70 2.08 24.65 10.10
C GLN A 70 2.22 24.19 11.55
N LYS A 71 3.31 24.59 12.24
CA LYS A 71 3.49 24.35 13.68
C LYS A 71 2.40 25.01 14.51
N ASP A 72 2.00 26.23 14.18
CA ASP A 72 0.93 26.95 14.88
C ASP A 72 -0.42 26.26 14.71
N ALA A 73 -0.70 25.72 13.52
CA ALA A 73 -1.90 24.94 13.24
C ALA A 73 -1.90 23.59 13.98
N LEU A 74 -0.78 22.86 13.95
CA LEU A 74 -0.61 21.60 14.69
C LEU A 74 -0.81 21.80 16.20
N ASN A 75 -0.26 22.89 16.74
CA ASN A 75 -0.40 23.26 18.15
C ASN A 75 -1.73 23.99 18.49
N LYS A 76 -2.65 24.11 17.52
CA LYS A 76 -3.97 24.75 17.69
C LYS A 76 -3.89 26.13 18.35
N LYS A 77 -2.93 26.94 17.93
CA LYS A 77 -2.72 28.27 18.51
C LYS A 77 -4.00 29.09 18.53
N ASP A 78 -4.20 29.81 19.63
CA ASP A 78 -5.43 30.58 19.90
C ASP A 78 -5.82 31.57 18.80
N TRP A 79 -4.86 32.05 18.02
CA TRP A 79 -5.14 32.99 16.94
C TRP A 79 -5.83 32.32 15.73
N LEU A 80 -5.52 31.05 15.44
CA LEU A 80 -6.19 30.28 14.39
C LEU A 80 -7.58 29.80 14.84
N THR A 81 -7.70 29.34 16.08
CA THR A 81 -8.98 28.88 16.63
C THR A 81 -9.98 30.02 16.81
N ARG A 82 -9.53 31.23 17.23
CA ARG A 82 -10.38 32.43 17.31
C ARG A 82 -10.90 32.91 15.96
N LEU A 83 -10.17 32.63 14.88
CA LEU A 83 -10.62 32.90 13.51
C LEU A 83 -11.64 31.87 13.01
N GLY A 84 -11.91 30.80 13.77
CA GLY A 84 -12.78 29.71 13.34
C GLY A 84 -12.14 28.82 12.27
N VAL A 85 -10.82 28.86 12.11
CA VAL A 85 -10.11 27.98 11.17
C VAL A 85 -10.23 26.54 11.66
N GLN A 86 -10.84 25.70 10.85
CA GLN A 86 -10.99 24.27 11.12
C GLN A 86 -9.90 23.45 10.45
N ILE A 87 -9.46 23.87 9.26
CA ILE A 87 -8.46 23.15 8.46
C ILE A 87 -7.51 24.18 7.84
N LEU A 88 -6.21 23.87 7.88
CA LEU A 88 -5.17 24.59 7.16
C LEU A 88 -4.53 23.65 6.12
N ARG A 89 -4.40 24.08 4.87
CA ARG A 89 -3.63 23.36 3.85
C ARG A 89 -2.63 24.30 3.18
N VAL A 90 -1.39 23.85 3.02
CA VAL A 90 -0.34 24.60 2.33
C VAL A 90 -0.01 23.89 1.02
N ASN A 91 -0.18 24.57 -0.11
CA ASN A 91 -0.08 24.04 -1.46
C ASN A 91 -0.92 22.76 -1.61
N GLU A 92 -0.35 21.72 -2.21
CA GLU A 92 -0.96 20.39 -2.40
C GLU A 92 -0.63 19.41 -1.28
N GLN A 93 -0.16 19.89 -0.11
CA GLN A 93 0.16 19.03 1.03
C GLN A 93 -1.10 18.57 1.78
N SER A 94 -0.93 17.57 2.65
CA SER A 94 -2.01 17.06 3.50
C SER A 94 -2.60 18.16 4.42
N PRO A 95 -3.93 18.19 4.60
CA PRO A 95 -4.60 19.18 5.44
C PRO A 95 -4.32 18.96 6.94
N ILE A 96 -4.14 20.06 7.68
CA ILE A 96 -3.95 20.10 9.14
C ILE A 96 -5.27 20.49 9.82
N MET A 97 -5.83 19.60 10.64
CA MET A 97 -7.09 19.82 11.35
C MET A 97 -6.88 20.57 12.68
N ILE A 98 -7.45 21.76 12.80
CA ILE A 98 -7.29 22.65 13.97
C ILE A 98 -8.42 22.46 15.01
N THR A 99 -9.67 22.18 14.59
CA THR A 99 -10.79 21.94 15.52
C THR A 99 -11.38 20.54 15.39
N SER A 100 -11.43 19.80 16.52
CA SER A 100 -12.26 18.59 16.65
C SER A 100 -13.71 18.99 16.94
N LYS A 101 -14.68 18.43 16.21
CA LYS A 101 -16.10 18.52 16.60
C LYS A 101 -16.24 17.99 18.03
N ASP A 102 -16.74 18.84 18.95
CA ASP A 102 -17.63 18.47 20.06
C ASP A 102 -17.88 19.72 20.95
N LYS A 103 -19.01 20.40 20.74
CA LYS A 103 -19.69 21.13 21.81
C LYS A 103 -20.96 20.35 22.13
N GLN A 104 -20.91 19.47 23.13
CA GLN A 104 -22.08 19.12 23.90
C GLN A 104 -21.86 19.45 25.37
N VAL A 105 -22.78 20.30 25.82
CA VAL A 105 -23.07 20.72 27.18
C VAL A 105 -23.48 19.50 28.01
N CYS A 106 -22.86 19.26 29.17
CA CYS A 106 -23.61 18.95 30.39
C CYS A 106 -22.74 19.01 31.67
N MET A 107 -23.43 19.27 32.77
CA MET A 107 -22.94 19.73 34.06
C MET A 107 -22.36 18.63 34.96
N LYS A 108 -21.44 19.07 35.84
CA LYS A 108 -21.17 18.64 37.24
C LYS A 108 -21.64 17.23 37.69
N GLN A 109 -20.69 16.37 38.06
CA GLN A 109 -20.60 15.77 39.40
C GLN A 109 -19.21 15.11 39.67
N PRO A 110 -18.76 15.00 40.94
CA PRO A 110 -17.43 14.52 41.33
C PRO A 110 -17.41 13.03 41.75
N CYS A 111 -16.19 12.47 41.92
CA CYS A 111 -15.83 11.11 42.39
C CYS A 111 -16.02 9.99 41.34
N THR A 112 -15.17 8.97 41.15
CA THR A 112 -13.99 8.40 41.82
C THR A 112 -13.38 7.34 40.86
N LEU A 113 -12.04 7.21 40.83
CA LEU A 113 -11.23 6.04 40.43
C LEU A 113 -11.56 5.20 39.14
N ARG A 114 -10.75 5.44 38.08
CA ARG A 114 -10.29 4.57 36.93
C ARG A 114 -11.36 4.02 35.95
N PRO A 115 -11.10 3.92 34.62
CA PRO A 115 -9.91 3.35 33.94
C PRO A 115 -9.25 4.26 32.88
N ARG A 116 -8.10 3.81 32.33
CA ARG A 116 -7.30 4.44 31.26
C ARG A 116 -8.20 5.07 30.20
N GLN A 117 -8.14 6.40 30.07
CA GLN A 117 -8.80 7.14 29.00
C GLN A 117 -8.29 6.62 27.65
N ALA A 118 -9.20 6.12 26.83
CA ALA A 118 -8.96 5.84 25.42
C ALA A 118 -8.49 7.15 24.76
N VAL A 119 -7.22 7.20 24.39
CA VAL A 119 -6.66 8.25 23.57
C VAL A 119 -7.38 8.17 22.22
N ARG A 120 -8.24 9.14 21.90
CA ARG A 120 -8.87 9.26 20.58
C ARG A 120 -7.75 9.47 19.57
N SER A 121 -7.51 8.45 18.73
CA SER A 121 -6.49 8.48 17.68
C SER A 121 -6.68 9.66 16.72
N VAL A 122 -5.58 10.30 16.32
CA VAL A 122 -5.51 11.33 15.26
C VAL A 122 -6.02 10.76 13.93
N LEU A 123 -5.90 9.45 13.74
CA LEU A 123 -6.45 8.68 12.63
C LEU A 123 -7.93 8.30 12.81
N GLY A 124 -8.74 9.10 13.52
CA GLY A 124 -10.20 8.99 13.53
C GLY A 124 -10.73 7.66 14.10
N ASN A 125 -11.21 7.71 15.34
CA ASN A 125 -11.73 6.57 16.11
C ASN A 125 -10.72 5.41 16.22
N THR A 126 -10.36 5.07 17.45
CA THR A 126 -10.21 3.65 17.79
C THR A 126 -11.58 3.01 17.52
N CYS A 127 -11.90 2.72 16.26
CA CYS A 127 -13.02 1.88 15.96
C CYS A 127 -12.64 0.54 16.60
N PRO A 128 -13.44 0.02 17.56
CA PRO A 128 -13.24 -1.35 18.03
C PRO A 128 -13.25 -2.35 16.86
N ASP A 129 -13.77 -1.91 15.70
CA ASP A 129 -13.87 -2.62 14.44
C ASP A 129 -12.74 -2.31 13.45
N THR A 130 -11.51 -1.92 13.87
CA THR A 130 -10.36 -2.30 13.02
C THR A 130 -10.41 -3.81 12.95
N ILE A 131 -10.96 -4.33 11.84
CA ILE A 131 -11.17 -5.77 11.64
C ILE A 131 -9.78 -6.39 11.66
N LEU A 132 -9.35 -6.82 12.85
CA LEU A 132 -8.19 -7.68 12.98
C LEU A 132 -8.54 -8.92 12.20
N HIS A 133 -7.76 -9.22 11.16
CA HIS A 133 -8.00 -10.46 10.46
C HIS A 133 -7.64 -11.60 11.42
N SER A 134 -8.38 -12.70 11.35
CA SER A 134 -8.06 -13.90 12.07
C SER A 134 -6.85 -14.57 11.42
N SER A 135 -5.90 -14.99 12.24
CA SER A 135 -4.82 -15.86 11.80
C SER A 135 -5.28 -17.27 11.44
N GLU A 136 -6.52 -17.64 11.80
CA GLU A 136 -7.09 -18.98 11.57
C GLU A 136 -7.81 -19.08 10.23
N MET A 137 -8.22 -17.94 9.65
CA MET A 137 -8.96 -17.86 8.40
C MET A 137 -8.13 -17.11 7.36
N VAL A 138 -7.88 -17.76 6.22
CA VAL A 138 -7.08 -17.18 5.13
C VAL A 138 -7.87 -17.24 3.82
N ASP A 139 -7.96 -16.12 3.13
CA ASP A 139 -8.47 -16.06 1.75
C ASP A 139 -7.28 -15.87 0.82
N ILE A 140 -7.07 -16.86 -0.06
CA ILE A 140 -5.93 -16.95 -0.96
C ILE A 140 -6.42 -16.63 -2.38
N ILE A 141 -5.88 -15.56 -2.96
CA ILE A 141 -6.04 -15.22 -4.37
C ILE A 141 -4.77 -15.65 -5.08
N LEU A 142 -4.85 -16.74 -5.85
CA LEU A 142 -3.71 -17.29 -6.58
C LEU A 142 -3.77 -16.86 -8.04
N ALA A 143 -2.76 -16.16 -8.52
CA ALA A 143 -2.60 -15.80 -9.93
C ALA A 143 -1.41 -16.56 -10.54
N ILE A 144 -1.68 -17.42 -11.52
CA ILE A 144 -0.65 -18.21 -12.21
C ILE A 144 -0.47 -17.71 -13.64
N GLU A 145 0.75 -17.34 -14.00
CA GLU A 145 1.06 -17.04 -15.39
C GLU A 145 1.16 -18.33 -16.21
N VAL A 146 0.46 -18.38 -17.35
CA VAL A 146 0.46 -19.51 -18.29
C VAL A 146 0.65 -19.01 -19.73
N PRO A 147 1.77 -18.35 -20.04
CA PRO A 147 1.95 -17.67 -21.32
C PRO A 147 2.36 -18.68 -22.41
N TRP A 148 1.99 -18.41 -23.66
CA TRP A 148 2.39 -19.21 -24.83
C TRP A 148 3.90 -19.27 -25.07
N SER A 149 4.66 -18.29 -24.54
CA SER A 149 6.12 -18.24 -24.69
C SER A 149 6.87 -19.24 -23.81
N VAL A 150 6.18 -19.93 -22.90
CA VAL A 150 6.76 -20.90 -21.96
C VAL A 150 6.32 -22.31 -22.34
N ASN A 151 7.13 -23.33 -22.05
CA ASN A 151 6.75 -24.71 -22.30
C ASN A 151 5.54 -25.10 -21.42
N VAL A 152 4.52 -25.73 -22.01
CA VAL A 152 3.33 -26.22 -21.30
C VAL A 152 3.69 -27.08 -20.09
N HIS A 153 4.76 -27.88 -20.17
CA HIS A 153 5.24 -28.69 -19.05
C HIS A 153 5.73 -27.84 -17.86
N HIS A 154 6.36 -26.68 -18.11
CA HIS A 154 6.75 -25.76 -17.03
C HIS A 154 5.52 -25.09 -16.42
N CYS A 155 4.54 -24.66 -17.23
CA CYS A 155 3.28 -24.12 -16.72
C CYS A 155 2.54 -25.14 -15.85
N LYS A 156 2.48 -26.41 -16.29
CA LYS A 156 1.91 -27.51 -15.52
C LYS A 156 2.68 -27.75 -14.22
N ALA A 157 4.02 -27.78 -14.28
CA ALA A 157 4.85 -27.98 -13.08
C ALA A 157 4.63 -26.85 -12.05
N VAL A 158 4.51 -25.60 -12.48
CA VAL A 158 4.14 -24.47 -11.61
C VAL A 158 2.78 -24.69 -10.97
N ALA A 159 1.78 -25.12 -11.74
CA ALA A 159 0.46 -25.45 -11.21
C ALA A 159 0.52 -26.60 -10.20
N ASP A 160 1.28 -27.66 -10.48
CA ASP A 160 1.48 -28.81 -9.57
C ASP A 160 2.08 -28.37 -8.23
N GLN A 161 3.10 -27.52 -8.25
CA GLN A 161 3.74 -27.02 -7.03
C GLN A 161 2.82 -26.09 -6.23
N CYS A 162 2.04 -25.24 -6.91
CA CYS A 162 1.01 -24.41 -6.28
C CYS A 162 -0.10 -25.26 -5.65
N ASP A 163 -0.58 -26.27 -6.37
CA ASP A 163 -1.64 -27.18 -5.94
C ASP A 163 -1.22 -27.91 -4.66
N GLU A 164 -0.01 -28.47 -4.65
CA GLU A 164 0.54 -29.16 -3.50
C GLU A 164 0.73 -28.22 -2.30
N ALA A 165 1.30 -27.02 -2.50
CA ALA A 165 1.53 -26.07 -1.41
C ALA A 165 0.23 -25.59 -0.75
N ILE A 166 -0.77 -25.22 -1.57
CA ILE A 166 -2.01 -24.63 -1.08
C ILE A 166 -2.92 -25.69 -0.48
N ASN A 167 -3.05 -26.86 -1.12
CA ASN A 167 -3.94 -27.91 -0.62
C ASN A 167 -3.40 -28.52 0.68
N ASN A 168 -2.08 -28.57 0.89
CA ASN A 168 -1.46 -29.03 2.14
C ASN A 168 -1.49 -27.99 3.28
N PHE A 169 -1.89 -26.73 3.01
CA PHE A 169 -1.98 -25.72 4.05
C PHE A 169 -3.20 -25.96 4.97
N GLU A 170 -2.97 -26.31 6.25
CA GLU A 170 -4.00 -26.84 7.16
C GLU A 170 -5.00 -25.81 7.73
N SER A 171 -4.85 -24.51 7.44
CA SER A 171 -5.76 -23.46 7.98
C SER A 171 -7.12 -23.42 7.27
N ASN A 172 -8.11 -22.73 7.86
CA ASN A 172 -9.41 -22.49 7.25
C ASN A 172 -9.27 -21.55 6.04
N LYS A 173 -9.02 -22.17 4.89
CA LYS A 173 -8.71 -21.46 3.65
C LYS A 173 -9.90 -21.41 2.69
N ARG A 174 -10.00 -20.29 2.00
CA ARG A 174 -10.73 -20.20 0.73
C ARG A 174 -9.77 -19.80 -0.38
N ILE A 175 -9.97 -20.33 -1.56
CA ILE A 175 -9.04 -20.13 -2.68
C ILE A 175 -9.82 -19.62 -3.90
N SER A 176 -9.26 -18.65 -4.61
CA SER A 176 -9.69 -18.29 -5.97
C SER A 176 -8.48 -18.30 -6.90
N LEU A 177 -8.69 -18.75 -8.14
CA LEU A 177 -7.65 -18.98 -9.13
C LEU A 177 -7.82 -18.09 -10.37
N ILE A 178 -6.80 -17.25 -10.59
CA ILE A 178 -6.61 -16.45 -11.79
C ILE A 178 -5.50 -17.11 -12.63
N THR A 179 -5.75 -17.31 -13.91
CA THR A 179 -4.73 -17.71 -14.88
C THR A 179 -4.53 -16.58 -15.87
N TYR A 180 -3.29 -16.16 -16.14
CA TYR A 180 -3.05 -15.02 -17.03
C TYR A 180 -1.85 -15.22 -17.96
N GLY A 181 -1.73 -14.41 -19.02
CA GLY A 181 -0.65 -14.51 -19.99
C GLY A 181 -0.18 -13.15 -20.51
N HIS A 182 0.49 -13.15 -21.67
CA HIS A 182 0.99 -11.91 -22.28
C HIS A 182 -0.05 -11.24 -23.19
N HIS A 183 0.00 -9.91 -23.26
CA HIS A 183 -0.71 -9.15 -24.28
C HIS A 183 -0.15 -9.39 -25.68
N SER A 184 -0.97 -9.17 -26.71
CA SER A 184 -0.47 -9.12 -28.09
C SER A 184 0.13 -7.74 -28.39
N ALA A 185 1.23 -7.71 -29.15
CA ALA A 185 1.89 -6.45 -29.54
C ALA A 185 1.12 -5.65 -30.61
N ARG A 186 0.06 -6.23 -31.19
CA ARG A 186 -0.73 -5.59 -32.25
C ARG A 186 -1.95 -4.89 -31.64
N LYS A 187 -2.10 -3.60 -31.92
CA LYS A 187 -3.42 -2.92 -31.79
C LYS A 187 -4.45 -3.74 -32.56
N PRO A 188 -5.66 -3.96 -32.02
CA PRO A 188 -6.66 -4.74 -32.71
C PRO A 188 -6.90 -4.12 -34.08
N SER A 189 -6.65 -4.87 -35.14
CA SER A 189 -7.20 -4.54 -36.45
C SER A 189 -8.71 -4.48 -36.30
N CYS A 190 -9.38 -3.63 -37.10
CA CYS A 190 -10.82 -3.37 -37.09
C CYS A 190 -11.73 -4.58 -37.34
N THR A 191 -11.23 -5.80 -37.16
CA THR A 191 -11.89 -7.09 -37.36
C THR A 191 -12.18 -7.73 -36.00
N GLY A 192 -13.09 -7.17 -35.21
CA GLY A 192 -13.97 -7.87 -34.25
C GLY A 192 -13.40 -8.84 -33.19
N LEU A 193 -12.09 -9.08 -33.13
CA LEU A 193 -11.44 -9.92 -32.13
C LEU A 193 -11.36 -9.11 -30.85
N LYS A 194 -12.44 -9.22 -30.07
CA LYS A 194 -12.48 -8.80 -28.66
C LYS A 194 -11.22 -9.32 -27.99
N PHE A 195 -10.56 -8.47 -27.19
CA PHE A 195 -9.44 -8.86 -26.34
C PHE A 195 -9.75 -10.22 -25.72
N GLU A 196 -9.08 -11.29 -26.19
CA GLU A 196 -9.17 -12.59 -25.55
C GLU A 196 -8.72 -12.37 -24.13
N HIS A 197 -9.59 -12.66 -23.16
CA HIS A 197 -9.35 -12.44 -21.73
C HIS A 197 -7.92 -12.87 -21.36
N ILE A 198 -7.05 -11.89 -21.11
CA ILE A 198 -5.62 -12.11 -20.85
C ILE A 198 -5.42 -12.63 -19.43
N ALA A 199 -6.39 -12.36 -18.54
CA ALA A 199 -6.63 -13.06 -17.30
C ALA A 199 -7.97 -13.82 -17.41
N LEU A 200 -7.90 -15.15 -17.35
CA LEU A 200 -9.02 -16.08 -17.25
C LEU A 200 -9.16 -16.49 -15.77
N GLY A 201 -10.28 -16.20 -15.15
CA GLY A 201 -10.57 -16.66 -13.79
C GLY A 201 -10.99 -15.54 -12.85
N GLY A 202 -12.30 -15.46 -12.62
CA GLY A 202 -12.88 -14.99 -11.37
C GLY A 202 -13.84 -16.09 -10.93
N GLU A 203 -13.29 -17.23 -10.51
CA GLU A 203 -14.10 -18.21 -9.78
C GLU A 203 -14.44 -17.61 -8.41
N ASP A 204 -15.67 -17.81 -7.97
CA ASP A 204 -16.04 -17.55 -6.57
C ASP A 204 -15.07 -18.30 -5.65
N PHE A 205 -14.87 -17.79 -4.44
CA PHE A 205 -13.98 -18.43 -3.48
C PHE A 205 -14.46 -19.87 -3.17
N HIS A 206 -13.58 -20.84 -3.44
CA HIS A 206 -13.80 -22.25 -3.11
C HIS A 206 -13.35 -22.53 -1.67
N GLU A 207 -14.17 -23.23 -0.89
CA GLU A 207 -13.81 -23.65 0.47
C GLU A 207 -12.91 -24.89 0.45
N GLY A 208 -11.82 -24.88 1.20
CA GLY A 208 -10.96 -26.05 1.35
C GLY A 208 -10.00 -26.23 0.18
N SER A 209 -10.11 -27.34 -0.55
CA SER A 209 -9.21 -27.68 -1.66
C SER A 209 -9.78 -27.24 -3.01
N LEU A 210 -8.89 -26.83 -3.90
CA LEU A 210 -9.18 -26.53 -5.30
C LEU A 210 -8.22 -27.35 -6.16
N PRO A 211 -8.68 -28.09 -7.19
CA PRO A 211 -7.80 -28.85 -8.08
C PRO A 211 -7.13 -27.89 -9.07
N ILE A 212 -6.08 -27.19 -8.61
CA ILE A 212 -5.41 -26.11 -9.36
C ILE A 212 -4.76 -26.68 -10.62
N THR A 213 -4.04 -27.80 -10.52
CA THR A 213 -3.40 -28.46 -11.68
C THR A 213 -4.39 -28.80 -12.78
N ASP A 214 -5.50 -29.46 -12.44
CA ASP A 214 -6.49 -29.87 -13.42
C ASP A 214 -7.16 -28.67 -14.06
N THR A 215 -7.45 -27.64 -13.26
CA THR A 215 -8.06 -26.39 -13.73
C THR A 215 -7.14 -25.66 -14.70
N VAL A 216 -5.86 -25.50 -14.34
CA VAL A 216 -4.85 -24.87 -15.21
C VAL A 216 -4.64 -25.69 -16.49
N THR A 217 -4.50 -27.01 -16.38
CA THR A 217 -4.31 -27.90 -17.54
C THR A 217 -5.49 -27.86 -18.49
N LYS A 218 -6.72 -27.82 -17.96
CA LYS A 218 -7.96 -27.71 -18.75
C LYS A 218 -8.11 -26.35 -19.42
N ARG A 219 -7.73 -25.26 -18.74
CA ARG A 219 -7.77 -23.90 -19.32
C ARG A 219 -6.69 -23.72 -20.40
N GLY A 220 -5.54 -24.36 -20.24
CA GLY A 220 -4.42 -24.24 -21.16
C GLY A 220 -3.69 -22.90 -21.06
N GLN A 221 -2.76 -22.66 -22.00
CA GLN A 221 -2.04 -21.39 -22.09
C GLN A 221 -2.97 -20.27 -22.57
N CYS A 222 -2.79 -19.07 -22.04
CA CYS A 222 -3.61 -17.92 -22.39
C CYS A 222 -2.78 -16.69 -22.77
N GLY A 223 -3.47 -15.68 -23.32
CA GLY A 223 -2.86 -14.50 -23.92
C GLY A 223 -2.30 -14.77 -25.33
N SER A 224 -1.42 -13.88 -25.76
CA SER A 224 -0.87 -13.86 -27.12
C SER A 224 0.20 -14.93 -27.34
N GLN A 225 0.11 -15.63 -28.48
CA GLN A 225 1.17 -16.49 -29.01
C GLN A 225 2.43 -15.71 -29.43
N THR A 226 2.28 -14.41 -29.68
CA THR A 226 3.39 -13.50 -29.97
C THR A 226 3.90 -12.83 -28.70
N LEU A 227 5.23 -12.69 -28.58
CA LEU A 227 5.90 -12.01 -27.47
C LEU A 227 5.41 -10.55 -27.33
N GLY A 228 4.63 -10.25 -26.29
CA GLY A 228 4.18 -8.89 -25.97
C GLY A 228 4.44 -8.47 -24.53
N ASN A 229 3.62 -7.55 -24.01
CA ASN A 229 3.73 -7.04 -22.65
C ASN A 229 3.13 -8.02 -21.63
N SER A 230 3.60 -7.95 -20.39
CA SER A 230 3.08 -8.76 -19.29
C SER A 230 1.60 -8.44 -19.03
N GLY A 231 0.77 -9.46 -18.86
CA GLY A 231 -0.62 -9.32 -18.42
C GLY A 231 -0.77 -9.17 -16.90
N ILE A 232 0.31 -8.86 -16.17
CA ILE A 232 0.27 -8.75 -14.70
C ILE A 232 -0.76 -7.71 -14.23
N ALA A 233 -0.94 -6.61 -14.96
CA ALA A 233 -1.90 -5.57 -14.60
C ALA A 233 -3.35 -6.06 -14.70
N ASP A 234 -3.66 -6.90 -15.69
CA ASP A 234 -4.98 -7.55 -15.79
C ASP A 234 -5.20 -8.53 -14.63
N ALA A 235 -4.19 -9.34 -14.31
CA ALA A 235 -4.25 -10.28 -13.19
C ALA A 235 -4.44 -9.56 -11.85
N LEU A 236 -3.70 -8.47 -11.62
CA LEU A 236 -3.86 -7.62 -10.42
C LEU A 236 -5.24 -6.99 -10.35
N ARG A 237 -5.82 -6.57 -11.49
CA ARG A 237 -7.18 -6.03 -11.51
C ARG A 237 -8.23 -7.09 -11.16
N CYS A 238 -8.07 -8.31 -11.66
CA CYS A 238 -8.89 -9.45 -11.25
C CYS A 238 -8.74 -9.74 -9.76
N ALA A 239 -7.50 -9.74 -9.25
CA ALA A 239 -7.22 -9.95 -7.84
C ALA A 239 -7.87 -8.88 -6.95
N TYR A 240 -7.81 -7.60 -7.35
CA TYR A 240 -8.50 -6.52 -6.66
C TYR A 240 -10.02 -6.72 -6.64
N GLY A 241 -10.62 -7.14 -7.77
CA GLY A 241 -12.04 -7.49 -7.84
C GLY A 241 -12.43 -8.57 -6.83
N LEU A 242 -11.61 -9.62 -6.70
CA LEU A 242 -11.80 -10.70 -5.74
C LEU A 242 -11.53 -10.28 -4.29
N ALA A 243 -10.56 -9.39 -4.07
CA ALA A 243 -10.22 -8.85 -2.75
C ALA A 243 -11.35 -8.04 -2.10
N ASN A 244 -12.40 -7.70 -2.86
CA ASN A 244 -13.62 -7.10 -2.32
C ASN A 244 -14.70 -8.15 -1.93
N SER A 245 -14.57 -9.38 -2.41
CA SER A 245 -15.50 -10.52 -2.16
C SER A 245 -15.03 -11.48 -1.06
N VAL A 246 -13.83 -11.26 -0.53
CA VAL A 246 -13.23 -11.96 0.62
C VAL A 246 -14.01 -11.74 1.92
N ARG A 247 -13.84 -12.68 2.85
CA ARG A 247 -14.37 -12.58 4.22
C ARG A 247 -13.72 -11.36 4.91
N PRO A 248 -14.50 -10.46 5.53
CA PRO A 248 -13.95 -9.27 6.18
C PRO A 248 -12.85 -9.59 7.19
N GLN A 249 -13.07 -10.65 7.98
CA GLN A 249 -12.22 -11.14 9.05
C GLN A 249 -11.12 -12.11 8.60
N ALA A 250 -11.05 -12.52 7.32
CA ALA A 250 -9.98 -13.40 6.86
C ALA A 250 -8.72 -12.61 6.53
N THR A 251 -7.57 -13.23 6.75
CA THR A 251 -6.28 -12.76 6.27
C THR A 251 -6.26 -12.90 4.75
N LYS A 252 -6.02 -11.79 4.04
CA LYS A 252 -6.12 -11.74 2.58
C LYS A 252 -4.73 -11.80 1.98
N VAL A 253 -4.45 -12.84 1.21
CA VAL A 253 -3.14 -13.05 0.59
C VAL A 253 -3.31 -13.21 -0.91
N CYS A 254 -2.63 -12.37 -1.68
CA CYS A 254 -2.51 -12.52 -3.12
C CYS A 254 -1.13 -13.08 -3.45
N ILE A 255 -1.07 -14.24 -4.09
CA ILE A 255 0.18 -14.85 -4.55
C ILE A 255 0.14 -14.88 -6.07
N LEU A 256 1.11 -14.25 -6.71
CA LEU A 256 1.22 -14.19 -8.15
C LEU A 256 2.53 -14.84 -8.60
N THR A 257 2.45 -15.79 -9.52
CA THR A 257 3.65 -16.37 -10.17
C THR A 257 3.82 -15.74 -11.54
N CYS A 258 5.06 -15.50 -11.94
CA CYS A 258 5.40 -15.00 -13.28
C CYS A 258 6.70 -15.63 -13.79
N PHE A 259 6.82 -15.80 -15.10
CA PHE A 259 8.02 -16.29 -15.76
C PHE A 259 8.89 -15.11 -16.17
N LEU A 260 10.14 -15.09 -15.70
CA LEU A 260 11.07 -14.00 -15.96
C LEU A 260 11.76 -14.20 -17.31
N SER A 261 11.72 -13.16 -18.13
CA SER A 261 12.40 -13.09 -19.44
C SER A 261 13.31 -11.87 -19.51
N ASP A 262 14.11 -11.76 -20.57
CA ASP A 262 14.98 -10.59 -20.79
C ASP A 262 14.20 -9.26 -20.77
N LYS A 263 12.92 -9.30 -21.18
CA LYS A 263 12.02 -8.14 -21.18
C LYS A 263 11.57 -7.73 -19.78
N SER A 264 11.60 -8.62 -18.79
CA SER A 264 11.17 -8.34 -17.41
C SER A 264 12.05 -7.27 -16.74
N SER A 265 13.26 -7.04 -17.26
CA SER A 265 14.16 -5.96 -16.82
C SER A 265 13.72 -4.56 -17.31
N ASN A 266 12.87 -4.49 -18.33
CA ASN A 266 12.35 -3.26 -18.90
C ASN A 266 10.97 -2.95 -18.33
N LEU A 267 10.81 -1.84 -17.61
CA LEU A 267 9.55 -1.47 -17.00
C LEU A 267 8.40 -1.26 -17.99
N GLU A 268 8.70 -0.88 -19.23
CA GLU A 268 7.70 -0.75 -20.30
C GLU A 268 6.99 -2.09 -20.60
N HIS A 269 7.64 -3.21 -20.27
CA HIS A 269 7.06 -4.55 -20.39
C HIS A 269 5.80 -4.72 -19.54
N TYR A 270 5.64 -3.96 -18.45
CA TYR A 270 4.50 -4.04 -17.55
C TYR A 270 3.35 -3.09 -17.92
N LYS A 271 3.47 -2.35 -19.03
CA LYS A 271 2.36 -1.52 -19.54
C LYS A 271 1.24 -2.39 -20.06
N CYS A 272 0.04 -2.15 -19.55
CA CYS A 272 -1.18 -2.82 -19.98
C CYS A 272 -1.80 -2.11 -21.18
N TYR A 273 -2.17 -2.86 -22.22
CA TYR A 273 -2.87 -2.30 -23.38
C TYR A 273 -4.31 -1.88 -23.08
N HIS A 274 -4.90 -2.37 -21.98
CA HIS A 274 -6.23 -1.95 -21.52
C HIS A 274 -6.21 -0.65 -20.70
N GLY A 275 -5.04 0.02 -20.57
CA GLY A 275 -4.89 1.24 -19.79
C GLY A 275 -4.97 1.03 -18.28
N ILE A 276 -4.79 -0.22 -17.82
CA ILE A 276 -4.74 -0.55 -16.40
C ILE A 276 -3.33 -0.28 -15.90
N ASP A 277 -3.22 0.58 -14.90
CA ASP A 277 -1.94 0.89 -14.27
C ASP A 277 -1.65 -0.07 -13.10
N PRO A 278 -0.58 -0.89 -13.16
CA PRO A 278 -0.29 -1.87 -12.12
C PRO A 278 0.06 -1.23 -10.76
N VAL A 279 0.69 -0.04 -10.74
CA VAL A 279 1.03 0.67 -9.50
C VAL A 279 -0.25 1.15 -8.81
N LYS A 280 -1.16 1.78 -9.56
CA LYS A 280 -2.47 2.21 -9.03
C LYS A 280 -3.29 1.04 -8.51
N ILE A 281 -3.33 -0.07 -9.25
CA ILE A 281 -4.07 -1.27 -8.79
C ILE A 281 -3.44 -1.84 -7.51
N CYS A 282 -2.12 -1.84 -7.35
CA CYS A 282 -1.50 -2.28 -6.11
C CYS A 282 -1.85 -1.39 -4.91
N HIS A 283 -1.97 -0.06 -5.09
CA HIS A 283 -2.48 0.82 -4.03
C HIS A 283 -3.93 0.46 -3.66
N LEU A 284 -4.79 0.21 -4.66
CA LEU A 284 -6.16 -0.24 -4.40
C LEU A 284 -6.22 -1.61 -3.70
N LEU A 285 -5.34 -2.54 -4.07
CA LEU A 285 -5.23 -3.84 -3.41
C LEU A 285 -4.77 -3.70 -1.96
N ALA A 286 -3.82 -2.80 -1.70
CA ALA A 286 -3.36 -2.45 -0.36
C ALA A 286 -4.49 -1.85 0.49
N GLU A 287 -5.29 -0.96 -0.09
CA GLU A 287 -6.49 -0.42 0.56
C GLU A 287 -7.49 -1.53 0.94
N SER A 288 -7.63 -2.59 0.15
CA SER A 288 -8.44 -3.77 0.51
C SER A 288 -7.78 -4.69 1.55
N CYS A 289 -6.67 -4.26 2.16
CA CYS A 289 -5.87 -5.00 3.14
C CYS A 289 -5.40 -6.38 2.64
N ALA A 290 -5.14 -6.51 1.33
CA ALA A 290 -4.62 -7.73 0.71
C ALA A 290 -3.12 -7.56 0.42
N SER A 291 -2.30 -8.45 0.99
CA SER A 291 -0.85 -8.44 0.74
C SER A 291 -0.51 -9.23 -0.52
N LEU A 292 0.26 -8.62 -1.41
CA LEU A 292 0.72 -9.17 -2.68
C LEU A 292 2.13 -9.73 -2.56
N TYR A 293 2.26 -11.02 -2.83
CA TYR A 293 3.53 -11.70 -3.00
C TYR A 293 3.71 -12.10 -4.46
N ILE A 294 4.90 -11.87 -5.01
CA ILE A 294 5.22 -12.26 -6.38
C ILE A 294 6.38 -13.26 -6.35
N VAL A 295 6.24 -14.38 -7.04
CA VAL A 295 7.32 -15.34 -7.27
C VAL A 295 7.69 -15.34 -8.76
N GLY A 296 8.85 -14.76 -9.06
CA GLY A 296 9.47 -14.77 -10.38
C GLY A 296 10.23 -16.07 -10.63
N ILE A 297 9.93 -16.73 -11.74
CA ILE A 297 10.44 -18.05 -12.09
C ILE A 297 11.36 -17.93 -13.31
N VAL A 298 12.62 -18.30 -13.13
CA VAL A 298 13.62 -18.34 -14.21
C VAL A 298 13.59 -19.71 -14.86
N THR A 299 13.29 -19.79 -16.15
CA THR A 299 13.20 -21.08 -16.89
C THR A 299 14.34 -21.34 -17.86
N ASN A 300 15.28 -20.40 -18.04
CA ASN A 300 16.38 -20.55 -18.98
C ASN A 300 17.67 -21.00 -18.26
N GLU A 301 18.05 -22.26 -18.45
CA GLU A 301 19.30 -22.86 -17.94
C GLU A 301 20.56 -22.20 -18.52
N LYS A 302 20.47 -21.55 -19.70
CA LYS A 302 21.62 -20.88 -20.34
C LYS A 302 22.09 -19.62 -19.59
N ASP A 303 21.31 -19.14 -18.62
CA ASP A 303 21.58 -17.91 -17.86
C ASP A 303 22.09 -18.16 -16.43
N GLU A 304 22.44 -19.40 -16.05
CA GLU A 304 22.99 -19.69 -14.71
C GLU A 304 24.26 -18.90 -14.37
N HIS A 305 24.93 -18.31 -15.37
CA HIS A 305 26.11 -17.46 -15.21
C HIS A 305 25.87 -15.98 -15.48
N ILE A 306 24.66 -15.56 -15.83
CA ILE A 306 24.36 -14.14 -15.98
C ILE A 306 23.92 -13.61 -14.62
N LEU A 307 24.77 -12.76 -14.04
CA LEU A 307 24.46 -11.92 -12.89
C LEU A 307 23.16 -11.14 -13.18
N ARG A 308 22.01 -11.64 -12.72
CA ARG A 308 20.71 -10.99 -12.96
C ARG A 308 20.55 -9.81 -12.01
N LYS A 309 20.14 -8.69 -12.60
CA LYS A 309 19.83 -7.45 -11.87
C LYS A 309 18.50 -7.64 -11.15
N GLU A 310 18.41 -7.15 -9.92
CA GLU A 310 17.16 -7.14 -9.16
C GLU A 310 16.00 -6.54 -9.99
N ASN A 311 14.85 -7.22 -9.97
CA ASN A 311 13.63 -6.68 -10.56
C ASN A 311 12.98 -5.66 -9.60
N HIS A 312 13.48 -4.41 -9.64
CA HIS A 312 13.00 -3.34 -8.76
C HIS A 312 11.52 -3.02 -8.94
N PHE A 313 10.96 -3.26 -10.13
CA PHE A 313 9.54 -3.02 -10.37
C PHE A 313 8.68 -4.01 -9.60
N LEU A 314 8.91 -5.32 -9.77
CA LEU A 314 8.17 -6.37 -9.04
C LEU A 314 8.37 -6.23 -7.53
N SER A 315 9.60 -5.94 -7.09
CA SER A 315 9.90 -5.66 -5.68
C SER A 315 9.10 -4.47 -5.15
N GLY A 316 9.11 -3.34 -5.87
CA GLY A 316 8.37 -2.14 -5.49
C GLY A 316 6.86 -2.36 -5.40
N ILE A 317 6.23 -2.98 -6.40
CA ILE A 317 4.76 -3.18 -6.39
C ILE A 317 4.29 -4.15 -5.29
N THR A 318 5.12 -5.14 -4.91
CA THR A 318 4.80 -6.01 -3.76
C THR A 318 4.91 -5.24 -2.44
N HIS A 319 5.90 -4.36 -2.33
CA HIS A 319 6.13 -3.55 -1.14
C HIS A 319 4.96 -2.62 -0.81
N ILE A 320 4.29 -2.05 -1.82
CA ILE A 320 3.07 -1.22 -1.66
C ILE A 320 2.03 -1.89 -0.74
N THR A 321 1.90 -3.21 -0.82
CA THR A 321 0.90 -3.98 -0.06
C THR A 321 1.43 -4.61 1.23
N GLY A 322 2.69 -4.33 1.59
CA GLY A 322 3.41 -4.99 2.67
C GLY A 322 3.69 -6.48 2.39
N GLY A 323 3.78 -6.86 1.11
CA GLY A 323 4.19 -8.20 0.67
C GLY A 323 5.66 -8.25 0.25
N ARG A 324 6.04 -9.22 -0.59
CA ARG A 324 7.44 -9.41 -1.02
C ARG A 324 7.56 -10.09 -2.39
N TYR A 325 8.60 -9.70 -3.13
CA TYR A 325 9.05 -10.37 -4.35
C TYR A 325 10.14 -11.41 -4.05
N PHE A 326 10.02 -12.58 -4.66
CA PHE A 326 11.01 -13.66 -4.63
C PHE A 326 11.38 -14.06 -6.06
N GLU A 327 12.64 -14.44 -6.25
CA GLU A 327 13.14 -14.99 -7.51
C GLU A 327 13.66 -16.41 -7.28
N ILE A 328 13.16 -17.37 -8.07
CA ILE A 328 13.57 -18.77 -8.02
C ILE A 328 14.06 -19.22 -9.41
N ASN A 329 15.10 -20.06 -9.42
CA ASN A 329 15.63 -20.69 -10.64
C ASN A 329 15.20 -22.16 -10.82
N ASP A 330 14.52 -22.71 -9.82
CA ASP A 330 14.05 -24.09 -9.82
C ASP A 330 12.58 -24.10 -9.41
N ILE A 331 11.72 -24.59 -10.31
CA ILE A 331 10.28 -24.68 -10.10
C ILE A 331 9.97 -25.51 -8.85
N ASN A 332 10.79 -26.51 -8.50
CA ASN A 332 10.58 -27.32 -7.30
C ASN A 332 10.71 -26.53 -5.99
N ARG A 333 11.33 -25.33 -6.04
CA ARG A 333 11.37 -24.42 -4.89
C ARG A 333 10.07 -23.64 -4.71
N LEU A 334 9.19 -23.59 -5.70
CA LEU A 334 7.96 -22.82 -5.64
C LEU A 334 7.06 -23.27 -4.48
N ARG A 335 6.90 -24.58 -4.30
CA ARG A 335 6.09 -25.12 -3.21
C ARG A 335 6.57 -24.62 -1.84
N PRO A 336 7.83 -24.83 -1.41
CA PRO A 336 8.28 -24.34 -0.11
C PRO A 336 8.17 -22.82 0.00
N VAL A 337 8.43 -22.04 -1.08
CA VAL A 337 8.22 -20.58 -1.06
C VAL A 337 6.77 -20.22 -0.71
N ILE A 338 5.79 -20.86 -1.36
CA ILE A 338 4.36 -20.61 -1.10
C ILE A 338 3.98 -21.01 0.33
N GLU A 339 4.42 -22.19 0.79
CA GLU A 339 4.19 -22.63 2.17
C GLU A 339 4.74 -21.62 3.18
N TYR A 340 5.94 -21.07 2.92
CA TYR A 340 6.57 -20.06 3.75
C TYR A 340 5.84 -18.72 3.74
N ILE A 341 5.37 -18.26 2.58
CA ILE A 341 4.54 -17.04 2.45
C ILE A 341 3.28 -17.17 3.31
N LEU A 342 2.59 -18.31 3.23
CA LEU A 342 1.34 -18.54 3.96
C LEU A 342 1.59 -18.58 5.48
N LYS A 343 2.63 -19.29 5.92
CA LYS A 343 2.97 -19.38 7.35
C LYS A 343 3.43 -18.05 7.95
N GLU A 344 4.32 -17.33 7.26
CA GLU A 344 4.75 -15.98 7.66
C GLU A 344 3.55 -15.04 7.75
N THR A 345 2.67 -15.04 6.74
CA THR A 345 1.50 -14.15 6.73
C THR A 345 0.56 -14.45 7.90
N ALA A 346 0.28 -15.72 8.17
CA ALA A 346 -0.51 -16.10 9.35
C ALA A 346 0.17 -15.72 10.67
N SER A 347 1.51 -15.85 10.76
CA SER A 347 2.27 -15.45 11.95
C SER A 347 2.29 -13.94 12.16
N ILE A 348 2.43 -13.15 11.10
CA ILE A 348 2.33 -11.69 11.15
C ILE A 348 0.94 -11.32 11.68
N GLU A 349 -0.11 -11.97 11.18
CA GLU A 349 -1.47 -11.63 11.58
C GLU A 349 -1.71 -11.81 13.08
N LYS A 350 -1.17 -12.88 13.68
CA LYS A 350 -1.28 -13.14 15.13
C LYS A 350 -0.79 -11.97 15.99
N VAL A 351 0.16 -11.19 15.49
CA VAL A 351 0.77 -10.09 16.25
C VAL A 351 0.23 -8.71 15.84
N MET A 352 -0.63 -8.62 14.82
CA MET A 352 -1.11 -7.35 14.29
C MET A 352 -1.91 -6.52 15.31
N GLY A 353 -2.53 -7.15 16.32
CA GLY A 353 -3.15 -6.41 17.43
C GLY A 353 -2.11 -5.60 18.24
N THR A 354 -0.97 -6.23 18.56
CA THR A 354 0.14 -5.56 19.24
C THR A 354 0.79 -4.50 18.34
N VAL A 355 0.96 -4.80 17.05
CA VAL A 355 1.48 -3.84 16.06
C VAL A 355 0.58 -2.61 16.00
N ASN A 356 -0.74 -2.81 15.92
CA ASN A 356 -1.72 -1.72 15.92
C ASN A 356 -1.54 -0.81 17.14
N ASP A 357 -1.45 -1.38 18.34
CA ASP A 357 -1.31 -0.59 19.57
C ASP A 357 -0.01 0.24 19.59
N ILE A 358 1.10 -0.33 19.11
CA ILE A 358 2.40 0.35 19.06
C ILE A 358 2.38 1.45 17.99
N VAL A 359 2.04 1.10 16.75
CA VAL A 359 2.12 2.01 15.59
C VAL A 359 1.14 3.17 15.76
N ILE A 360 -0.11 2.89 16.14
CA ILE A 360 -1.10 3.95 16.37
C ILE A 360 -0.72 4.78 17.60
N GLY A 361 -0.16 4.16 18.64
CA GLY A 361 0.38 4.86 19.79
C GLY A 361 1.44 5.89 19.40
N GLU A 362 2.42 5.49 18.58
CA GLU A 362 3.51 6.35 18.13
C GLU A 362 3.03 7.45 17.18
N ILE A 363 2.15 7.13 16.21
CA ILE A 363 1.55 8.16 15.33
C ILE A 363 0.82 9.22 16.17
N ASN A 364 0.09 8.80 17.21
CA ASN A 364 -0.60 9.74 18.10
C ASN A 364 0.38 10.57 18.95
N ALA A 365 1.49 9.98 19.40
CA ALA A 365 2.54 10.66 20.14
C ALA A 365 3.26 11.71 19.26
N GLN A 366 3.42 11.41 17.97
CA GLN A 366 4.01 12.28 16.95
C GLN A 366 2.97 13.20 16.28
N TYR A 367 1.79 13.39 16.89
CA TYR A 367 0.73 14.29 16.41
C TYR A 367 0.26 14.02 14.96
N GLY A 368 0.33 12.77 14.51
CA GLY A 368 -0.09 12.36 13.17
C GLY A 368 1.02 12.38 12.12
N ASP A 369 2.28 12.65 12.49
CA ASP A 369 3.40 12.48 11.57
C ASP A 369 3.63 10.99 11.28
N VAL A 370 3.64 10.63 9.99
CA VAL A 370 3.77 9.24 9.52
C VAL A 370 5.08 9.12 8.76
N ASN A 371 6.12 8.72 9.47
CA ASN A 371 7.39 8.32 8.89
C ASN A 371 7.55 6.80 8.98
N ASN A 372 7.41 6.11 7.84
CA ASN A 372 7.43 4.63 7.79
C ASN A 372 8.72 4.03 8.34
N VAL A 373 9.87 4.66 8.12
CA VAL A 373 11.17 4.16 8.60
C VAL A 373 11.24 4.26 10.12
N HIS A 374 10.93 5.44 10.66
CA HIS A 374 10.88 5.65 12.12
C HIS A 374 9.87 4.70 12.78
N LEU A 375 8.68 4.55 12.20
CA LEU A 375 7.66 3.63 12.72
C LEU A 375 8.14 2.17 12.70
N ALA A 376 8.87 1.76 11.66
CA ALA A 376 9.43 0.42 11.57
C ALA A 376 10.52 0.17 12.61
N GLU A 377 11.42 1.15 12.82
CA GLU A 377 12.47 1.09 13.84
C GLU A 377 11.86 1.02 15.25
N HIS A 378 10.91 1.92 15.53
CA HIS A 378 10.20 1.96 16.80
C HIS A 378 9.42 0.66 17.06
N LEU A 379 8.71 0.14 16.04
CA LEU A 379 8.00 -1.13 16.15
C LEU A 379 8.96 -2.28 16.42
N ASN A 380 10.08 -2.36 15.68
CA ASN A 380 11.08 -3.39 15.86
C ASN A 380 11.61 -3.40 17.30
N ASP A 381 11.99 -2.24 17.84
CA ASP A 381 12.47 -2.11 19.21
C ASP A 381 11.43 -2.52 20.25
N GLU A 382 10.17 -2.10 20.07
CA GLU A 382 9.08 -2.45 20.98
C GLU A 382 8.71 -3.93 20.95
N LEU A 383 8.75 -4.57 19.78
CA LEU A 383 8.51 -6.02 19.65
C LEU A 383 9.63 -6.82 20.33
N HIS A 384 10.89 -6.41 20.19
CA HIS A 384 12.01 -7.02 20.89
C HIS A 384 11.88 -6.88 22.42
N LYS A 385 11.55 -5.68 22.91
CA LYS A 385 11.33 -5.45 24.36
C LYS A 385 10.19 -6.32 24.92
N ARG A 386 9.18 -6.61 24.10
CA ARG A 386 8.03 -7.46 24.46
C ARG A 386 8.26 -8.94 24.17
N ASN A 387 9.44 -9.33 23.66
CA ASN A 387 9.79 -10.70 23.28
C ASN A 387 8.73 -11.33 22.35
N VAL A 388 8.23 -10.53 21.39
CA VAL A 388 7.26 -10.98 20.39
C VAL A 388 8.03 -11.61 19.24
N LYS A 389 7.68 -12.85 18.91
CA LYS A 389 8.31 -13.62 17.83
C LYS A 389 7.35 -13.81 16.67
N VAL A 390 7.92 -13.87 15.48
CA VAL A 390 7.18 -14.15 14.25
C VAL A 390 7.95 -15.13 13.37
N GLU A 391 7.21 -15.90 12.60
CA GLU A 391 7.80 -16.64 11.49
C GLU A 391 8.31 -15.65 10.46
N LYS A 392 9.58 -15.77 10.08
CA LYS A 392 10.22 -14.93 9.09
C LYS A 392 10.86 -15.78 8.00
N ILE A 393 10.73 -15.29 6.77
CA ILE A 393 11.39 -15.89 5.62
C ILE A 393 12.86 -15.46 5.63
N LYS A 394 13.77 -16.43 5.50
CA LYS A 394 15.23 -16.26 5.45
C LYS A 394 15.76 -16.75 4.10
N ILE A 395 16.84 -16.13 3.65
CA ILE A 395 17.59 -16.55 2.46
C ILE A 395 18.92 -17.16 2.92
N HIS A 396 19.41 -18.22 2.27
CA HIS A 396 20.76 -18.83 2.38
C HIS A 396 21.34 -18.93 3.79
N GLN A 397 21.47 -20.16 4.31
CA GLN A 397 22.16 -20.42 5.58
C GLN A 397 21.63 -19.59 6.77
N GLY A 398 20.35 -19.23 6.74
CA GLY A 398 19.69 -18.50 7.81
C GLY A 398 19.87 -16.96 7.80
N THR A 399 20.33 -16.38 6.69
CA THR A 399 20.46 -14.92 6.56
C THR A 399 19.07 -14.25 6.46
N PRO A 400 18.81 -13.15 7.18
CA PRO A 400 17.57 -12.39 7.03
C PRO A 400 17.36 -11.89 5.59
N LEU A 401 16.10 -11.67 5.20
CA LEU A 401 15.78 -10.95 3.98
C LEU A 401 16.39 -9.55 4.04
N LYS A 402 17.07 -9.13 2.97
CA LYS A 402 17.54 -7.75 2.86
C LYS A 402 16.34 -6.78 2.80
N PRO A 403 16.45 -5.58 3.37
CA PRO A 403 15.50 -4.50 3.09
C PRO A 403 15.32 -4.29 1.59
N ILE A 404 14.17 -3.80 1.16
CA ILE A 404 13.99 -3.43 -0.24
C ILE A 404 14.99 -2.34 -0.66
N SER A 405 15.45 -2.37 -1.90
CA SER A 405 16.37 -1.35 -2.41
C SER A 405 15.69 0.01 -2.59
N LYS A 406 16.46 1.09 -2.52
CA LYS A 406 15.97 2.47 -2.74
C LYS A 406 15.29 2.65 -4.10
N LEU A 407 15.75 1.92 -5.12
CA LEU A 407 15.12 1.89 -6.43
C LEU A 407 13.72 1.27 -6.36
N SER A 408 13.56 0.19 -5.60
CA SER A 408 12.26 -0.45 -5.38
C SER A 408 11.35 0.44 -4.52
N GLU A 409 11.88 1.15 -3.52
CA GLU A 409 11.14 2.15 -2.74
C GLU A 409 10.60 3.27 -3.63
N ARG A 410 11.40 3.76 -4.59
CA ARG A 410 10.95 4.78 -5.54
C ARG A 410 9.78 4.32 -6.41
N VAL A 411 9.73 3.03 -6.77
CA VAL A 411 8.58 2.44 -7.46
C VAL A 411 7.37 2.39 -6.54
N ALA A 412 7.54 2.01 -5.27
CA ALA A 412 6.45 1.93 -4.30
C ALA A 412 5.83 3.29 -3.96
N TRP A 413 6.59 4.39 -4.10
CA TRP A 413 6.10 5.76 -3.93
C TRP A 413 5.64 6.43 -5.22
N ALA A 414 5.70 5.73 -6.35
CA ALA A 414 5.25 6.30 -7.60
C ALA A 414 3.72 6.42 -7.65
N ASN A 415 3.22 7.46 -8.29
CA ASN A 415 1.77 7.61 -8.47
C ASN A 415 1.21 6.65 -9.52
N ASP A 416 2.04 6.29 -10.50
CA ASP A 416 1.70 5.43 -11.62
C ASP A 416 2.96 4.82 -12.26
N LEU A 417 2.77 3.93 -13.23
CA LEU A 417 3.88 3.23 -13.89
C LEU A 417 4.78 4.19 -14.68
N ASP A 418 4.23 5.24 -15.29
CA ASP A 418 5.03 6.21 -16.04
C ASP A 418 5.93 7.03 -15.11
N ASP A 419 5.42 7.46 -13.94
CA ASP A 419 6.19 8.09 -12.88
C ASP A 419 7.27 7.14 -12.31
N ALA A 420 6.94 5.85 -12.12
CA ALA A 420 7.93 4.85 -11.70
C ALA A 420 9.08 4.70 -12.73
N ILE A 421 8.74 4.69 -14.02
CA ILE A 421 9.70 4.62 -15.13
C ILE A 421 10.61 5.86 -15.13
N GLU A 422 10.04 7.05 -15.02
CA GLU A 422 10.79 8.31 -14.98
C GLU A 422 11.68 8.40 -13.75
N GLY A 423 11.13 8.09 -12.57
CA GLY A 423 11.86 8.08 -11.30
C GLY A 423 13.09 7.18 -11.31
N LEU A 424 12.96 5.96 -11.84
CA LEU A 424 14.07 5.01 -11.95
C LEU A 424 15.11 5.44 -12.99
N LYS A 425 14.70 6.05 -14.11
CA LYS A 425 15.64 6.61 -15.09
C LYS A 425 16.48 7.71 -14.44
N ASN A 426 15.85 8.62 -13.70
CA ASN A 426 16.54 9.73 -13.04
C ASN A 426 17.51 9.24 -11.95
N MET A 427 17.10 8.28 -11.12
CA MET A 427 17.98 7.71 -10.09
C MET A 427 19.21 6.99 -10.66
N ARG A 428 19.05 6.23 -11.75
CA ARG A 428 20.16 5.55 -12.42
C ARG A 428 21.14 6.50 -13.11
N ILE A 429 20.69 7.68 -13.51
CA ILE A 429 21.57 8.74 -14.06
C ILE A 429 22.36 9.41 -12.93
N THR A 430 21.74 9.58 -11.76
CA THR A 430 22.32 10.34 -10.64
C THR A 430 23.25 9.47 -9.80
N HIS A 431 22.95 8.18 -9.70
CA HIS A 431 23.77 7.20 -9.01
C HIS A 431 24.36 6.23 -10.03
N ASN A 432 25.68 6.29 -10.25
CA ASN A 432 26.47 5.20 -10.82
C ASN A 432 26.51 4.01 -9.84
N GLU A 433 25.35 3.56 -9.38
CA GLU A 433 25.25 2.39 -8.52
C GLU A 433 25.63 1.17 -9.36
N PRO A 434 26.63 0.37 -8.93
CA PRO A 434 26.90 -0.89 -9.57
C PRO A 434 25.63 -1.73 -9.53
N ALA A 435 25.33 -2.42 -10.62
CA ALA A 435 24.15 -3.28 -10.68
C ALA A 435 24.19 -4.29 -9.52
N GLU A 436 23.27 -4.18 -8.56
CA GLU A 436 23.14 -5.16 -7.50
C GLU A 436 22.71 -6.48 -8.12
N VAL A 437 23.59 -7.46 -8.00
CA VAL A 437 23.34 -8.81 -8.49
C VAL A 437 22.62 -9.59 -7.41
N GLN A 438 21.45 -10.14 -7.74
CA GLN A 438 20.84 -11.15 -6.89
C GLN A 438 21.36 -12.54 -7.26
N ALA A 439 21.96 -13.22 -6.28
CA ALA A 439 22.18 -14.65 -6.36
C ALA A 439 20.85 -15.38 -6.12
N THR A 440 20.66 -16.50 -6.80
CA THR A 440 19.48 -17.37 -6.64
C THR A 440 19.25 -17.74 -5.17
N GLN A 441 18.08 -17.42 -4.62
CA GLN A 441 17.81 -17.54 -3.20
C GLN A 441 17.44 -18.98 -2.81
N GLU A 442 18.17 -19.58 -1.85
CA GLU A 442 17.65 -20.70 -1.05
C GLU A 442 16.79 -20.12 0.06
N ILE A 443 15.52 -20.50 0.13
CA ILE A 443 14.58 -19.93 1.07
C ILE A 443 14.33 -20.90 2.22
N GLN A 444 14.30 -20.38 3.44
CA GLN A 444 13.97 -21.10 4.68
C GLN A 444 13.01 -20.25 5.51
N VAL A 445 12.34 -20.85 6.51
CA VAL A 445 11.58 -20.11 7.53
C VAL A 445 12.13 -20.42 8.91
N SER A 446 12.19 -19.41 9.76
CA SER A 446 12.50 -19.55 11.18
C SER A 446 11.54 -18.76 12.04
N HIS A 447 11.39 -19.17 13.29
CA HIS A 447 10.56 -18.49 14.28
C HIS A 447 11.46 -17.74 15.28
N ASP A 448 11.72 -16.47 15.01
CA ASP A 448 12.66 -15.63 15.76
C ASP A 448 12.05 -14.25 16.02
N ASP A 449 12.84 -13.37 16.64
CA ASP A 449 12.51 -11.95 16.73
C ASP A 449 12.35 -11.35 15.32
N PRO A 450 11.35 -10.46 15.12
CA PRO A 450 11.18 -9.75 13.86
C PRO A 450 12.44 -8.95 13.56
N ASP A 451 12.79 -8.85 12.29
CA ASP A 451 13.82 -7.91 11.85
C ASP A 451 13.17 -6.63 11.31
N MET A 452 14.01 -5.70 10.87
CA MET A 452 13.59 -4.42 10.30
C MET A 452 12.71 -4.59 9.06
N GLU A 453 12.96 -5.61 8.25
CA GLU A 453 12.18 -5.85 7.02
C GLU A 453 10.77 -6.35 7.37
N VAL A 454 10.67 -7.31 8.29
CA VAL A 454 9.39 -7.79 8.79
C VAL A 454 8.60 -6.66 9.47
N SER A 455 9.26 -5.85 10.29
CA SER A 455 8.64 -4.70 10.98
C SER A 455 8.15 -3.64 10.00
N SER A 456 8.92 -3.33 8.96
CA SER A 456 8.51 -2.40 7.89
C SER A 456 7.23 -2.84 7.19
N ARG A 457 7.13 -4.13 6.81
CA ARG A 457 5.91 -4.67 6.19
C ARG A 457 4.71 -4.66 7.14
N MET A 458 4.92 -4.92 8.44
CA MET A 458 3.86 -4.82 9.45
C MET A 458 3.31 -3.39 9.55
N VAL A 459 4.18 -2.37 9.55
CA VAL A 459 3.78 -0.96 9.54
C VAL A 459 2.93 -0.66 8.31
N ILE A 460 3.39 -1.04 7.11
CA ILE A 460 2.66 -0.80 5.86
C ILE A 460 1.25 -1.42 5.92
N ARG A 461 1.15 -2.69 6.33
CA ARG A 461 -0.15 -3.37 6.49
C ARG A 461 -1.04 -2.63 7.49
N GLN A 462 -0.49 -2.17 8.60
CA GLN A 462 -1.24 -1.45 9.63
C GLN A 462 -1.75 -0.09 9.15
N LEU A 463 -0.94 0.66 8.41
CA LEU A 463 -1.34 1.95 7.84
C LEU A 463 -2.50 1.77 6.86
N HIS A 464 -2.44 0.77 5.98
CA HIS A 464 -3.52 0.48 5.04
C HIS A 464 -4.81 0.04 5.73
N ARG A 465 -4.72 -0.78 6.79
CA ARG A 465 -5.90 -1.16 7.61
C ARG A 465 -6.56 0.04 8.25
N SER A 466 -5.77 0.99 8.73
CA SER A 466 -6.25 2.21 9.35
C SER A 466 -7.01 3.07 8.32
N ALA A 467 -6.46 3.22 7.12
CA ALA A 467 -7.12 3.92 6.01
C ALA A 467 -8.41 3.21 5.55
N TYR A 468 -8.42 1.88 5.46
CA TYR A 468 -9.60 1.10 5.08
C TYR A 468 -10.76 1.26 6.07
N SER A 469 -10.46 1.21 7.38
CA SER A 469 -11.45 1.38 8.44
C SER A 469 -12.13 2.75 8.38
N MET A 470 -11.37 3.81 8.06
CA MET A 470 -11.93 5.15 7.86
C MET A 470 -12.90 5.18 6.67
N ASN A 471 -12.48 4.64 5.51
CA ASN A 471 -13.28 4.68 4.28
C ASN A 471 -14.62 3.92 4.42
N LYS A 472 -14.62 2.75 5.07
CA LYS A 472 -15.86 2.01 5.37
C LYS A 472 -16.77 2.72 6.37
N SER A 473 -16.18 3.39 7.37
CA SER A 473 -16.94 4.14 8.36
C SER A 473 -17.67 5.33 7.72
N ILE A 474 -17.07 5.97 6.72
CA ILE A 474 -17.69 7.04 5.92
C ILE A 474 -18.82 6.48 5.06
N GLN A 475 -18.63 5.33 4.42
CA GLN A 475 -19.65 4.71 3.57
C GLN A 475 -20.90 4.21 4.32
N LYS A 476 -20.78 3.86 5.61
CA LYS A 476 -21.94 3.47 6.44
C LYS A 476 -22.78 4.65 6.94
N VAL A 477 -22.28 5.88 6.83
CA VAL A 477 -22.93 7.11 7.32
C VAL A 477 -23.69 7.84 6.21
N ASN A 478 -23.48 7.45 4.95
CA ASN A 478 -24.28 7.84 3.80
C ASN A 478 -25.30 6.74 3.46
#